data_AF-A0A3P7JJR4-F1
#
_entry.id   AF-A0A3P7JJR4-F1
#
_cell.length_a   1.000
_cell.length_b   1.000
_cell.length_c   1.000
_cell.angle_alpha   90.00
_cell.angle_beta   90.00
_cell.angle_gamma   90.00
#
_symmetry.space_group_name_H-M   'P 1'
#
loop_
_entity.id
_entity.type
_entity.pdbx_description
1 polymer ?
#
loop_
_entity_poly.entity_id
_entity_poly.type
_entity_poly.pdbx_seq_one_letter_code
_entity_poly.pdbx_strand_id
1 'polypeptide(L)' 'MLNAINAIRSKIAKGTGENYRGFLPQGSNIYKLEYDCDMEKELKTEVDKLTGTITLDKKYAQNFAK' A
#
# COMPACT_ATOMS: atom_id res chain seq x y z
N MET A 1 -4.80 -7.86 3.52
CA MET A 1 -4.31 -6.63 2.87
C MET A 1 -3.26 -6.90 1.79
N LEU A 2 -2.17 -7.63 2.08
CA LEU A 2 -1.05 -7.85 1.15
C LEU A 2 -1.44 -8.35 -0.25
N ASN A 3 -2.27 -9.39 -0.35
CA ASN A 3 -2.69 -9.95 -1.63
C ASN A 3 -3.46 -8.94 -2.50
N ALA A 4 -4.32 -8.12 -1.89
CA ALA A 4 -5.08 -7.10 -2.60
C ALA A 4 -4.16 -6.02 -3.19
N ILE A 5 -3.18 -5.54 -2.40
CA ILE A 5 -2.20 -4.55 -2.88
C ILE A 5 -1.35 -5.14 -4.01
N ASN A 6 -0.88 -6.37 -3.86
CA ASN A 6 -0.09 -7.04 -4.90
C ASN A 6 -0.93 -7.32 -6.17
N ALA A 7 -2.23 -7.57 -6.05
CA ALA A 7 -3.12 -7.69 -7.21
C ALA A 7 -3.23 -6.36 -7.97
N ILE A 8 -3.36 -5.22 -7.26
CA ILE A 8 -3.35 -3.88 -7.87
C ILE A 8 -2.01 -3.61 -8.57
N ARG A 9 -0.88 -3.86 -7.87
CA ARG A 9 0.47 -3.70 -8.43
C ARG A 9 0.68 -4.54 -9.69
N SER A 10 0.16 -5.77 -9.70
CA SER A 10 0.20 -6.66 -10.87
C SER A 10 -0.59 -6.11 -12.06
N LYS A 11 -1.78 -5.54 -11.84
CA LYS A 11 -2.56 -4.88 -12.91
C LYS A 11 -1.79 -3.70 -13.51
N ILE A 12 -1.15 -2.87 -12.68
CA ILE A 12 -0.33 -1.73 -13.14
C ILE A 12 0.89 -2.23 -13.92
N ALA A 13 1.60 -3.23 -13.41
CA ALA A 13 2.76 -3.82 -14.08
C ALA A 13 2.45 -4.40 -15.46
N LYS A 14 1.19 -4.80 -15.70
CA LYS A 14 0.69 -5.32 -16.99
C LYS A 14 0.01 -4.26 -17.86
N GLY A 15 -0.14 -3.03 -17.36
CA GLY A 15 -0.90 -1.98 -18.06
C GLY A 15 -2.40 -2.28 -18.18
N THR A 16 -2.96 -3.09 -17.28
CA THR A 16 -4.39 -3.48 -17.28
C THR A 16 -5.17 -2.86 -16.11
N GLY A 17 -4.55 -1.97 -15.35
CA GLY A 17 -5.24 -1.18 -14.32
C GLY A 17 -6.10 -0.11 -14.97
N GLU A 18 -7.40 -0.09 -14.67
CA GLU A 18 -8.33 0.90 -15.23
C GLU A 18 -8.01 2.32 -14.74
N ASN A 19 -8.30 3.31 -15.57
CA ASN A 19 -8.18 4.73 -15.33
C ASN A 19 -9.37 5.45 -15.98
N TYR A 20 -9.68 6.67 -15.56
CA TYR A 20 -10.82 7.44 -16.09
C TYR A 20 -10.72 7.73 -17.61
N ARG A 21 -9.54 7.53 -18.23
CA ARG A 21 -9.29 7.67 -19.69
C ARG A 21 -8.87 6.36 -20.38
N GLY A 22 -9.13 5.20 -19.79
CA GLY A 22 -8.74 3.90 -20.35
C GLY A 22 -7.94 3.07 -19.34
N PHE A 23 -6.69 2.72 -19.67
CA PHE A 23 -5.82 1.96 -18.78
C PHE A 23 -4.59 2.78 -18.36
N LEU A 24 -4.07 2.48 -17.17
CA LEU A 24 -2.77 2.94 -16.71
C LEU A 24 -1.68 2.34 -17.61
N PRO A 25 -0.60 3.09 -17.91
CA PRO A 25 0.51 2.57 -18.70
C PRO A 25 1.17 1.38 -17.99
N GLN A 26 1.79 0.51 -18.78
CA GLN A 26 2.56 -0.61 -18.25
C GLN A 26 3.74 -0.10 -17.41
N GLY A 27 3.81 -0.51 -16.14
CA GLY A 27 4.92 -0.17 -15.25
C GLY A 27 6.08 -1.17 -15.35
N SER A 28 7.29 -0.68 -15.62
CA SER A 28 8.53 -1.44 -15.41
C SER A 28 8.97 -1.40 -13.94
N ASN A 29 9.64 -2.45 -13.46
CA ASN A 29 10.20 -2.52 -12.10
C ASN A 29 9.18 -2.36 -10.96
N ILE A 30 7.96 -2.90 -11.14
CA ILE A 30 6.96 -2.96 -10.08
C ILE A 30 7.20 -4.19 -9.21
N TYR A 31 7.89 -4.01 -8.09
CA TYR A 31 8.23 -5.11 -7.18
C TYR A 31 7.01 -5.66 -6.42
N LYS A 32 6.97 -6.97 -6.19
CA LYS A 32 5.98 -7.59 -5.30
C LYS A 32 6.30 -7.18 -3.85
N LEU A 33 5.28 -6.81 -3.10
CA LEU A 33 5.42 -6.54 -1.67
C LEU A 33 5.42 -7.86 -0.89
N GLU A 34 6.18 -7.87 0.20
CA GLU A 34 6.19 -8.93 1.19
C GLU A 34 5.59 -8.44 2.51
N TYR A 35 5.14 -9.38 3.33
CA TYR A 35 4.62 -9.05 4.65
C TYR A 35 5.77 -8.82 5.61
N ASP A 36 5.72 -7.72 6.38
CA ASP A 36 6.67 -7.44 7.43
C ASP A 36 5.93 -7.36 8.77
N CYS A 37 6.19 -8.36 9.63
CA CYS A 37 5.55 -8.47 10.95
C CYS A 37 6.00 -7.37 11.92
N ASP A 38 7.19 -6.81 11.76
CA ASP A 38 7.70 -5.77 12.65
C ASP A 38 7.08 -4.42 12.30
N MET A 39 6.89 -4.15 11.01
CA MET A 39 6.07 -3.02 10.55
C MET A 39 4.61 -3.12 11.05
N GLU A 40 4.00 -4.30 11.05
CA GLU A 40 2.64 -4.49 11.59
C GLU A 40 2.58 -4.13 13.07
N LYS A 41 3.50 -4.66 13.90
CA LYS A 41 3.52 -4.41 15.34
C LYS A 41 3.70 -2.93 15.66
N GLU A 42 4.59 -2.25 14.93
CA GLU A 42 4.83 -0.81 15.07
C GLU A 42 3.56 -0.04 14.71
N LEU A 43 2.92 -0.34 13.57
CA LEU A 43 1.67 0.29 13.17
C LEU A 43 0.54 0.02 14.18
N LYS A 44 0.41 -1.21 14.68
CA LYS A 44 -0.62 -1.57 15.66
C LYS A 44 -0.48 -0.76 16.95
N THR A 45 0.75 -0.57 17.42
CA THR A 45 1.03 0.27 18.60
C THR A 45 0.53 1.70 18.41
N GLU A 46 0.67 2.25 17.20
CA GLU A 46 0.18 3.59 16.88
C GLU A 46 -1.35 3.65 16.74
N VAL A 47 -1.95 2.65 16.07
CA VAL A 47 -3.42 2.56 15.90
C VAL A 47 -4.14 2.41 17.25
N ASP A 48 -3.57 1.62 18.17
CA ASP A 48 -4.14 1.36 19.49
C ASP A 48 -4.19 2.62 20.37
N LYS A 49 -3.45 3.69 20.03
CA LYS A 49 -3.54 5.01 20.71
C LYS A 49 -4.80 5.80 20.33
N LEU A 50 -5.55 5.36 19.31
CA LEU A 50 -6.80 5.98 18.84
C LEU A 50 -6.67 7.48 18.49
N THR A 51 -5.49 7.92 18.04
CA THR A 51 -5.25 9.33 17.70
C THR A 51 -6.01 9.77 16.44
N GLY A 52 -6.35 8.82 15.56
CA GLY A 52 -6.95 9.11 14.25
C GLY A 52 -6.01 9.85 13.30
N THR A 53 -4.71 9.86 13.61
CA THR A 53 -3.66 10.57 12.85
C THR A 53 -2.58 9.62 12.36
N ILE A 54 -1.88 10.04 11.31
CA ILE A 54 -0.70 9.36 10.78
C ILE A 54 0.50 9.76 11.65
N THR A 55 1.25 8.79 12.19
CA THR A 55 2.32 9.05 13.20
C THR A 55 3.69 8.49 12.84
N LEU A 56 3.80 7.61 11.84
CA LEU A 56 5.06 7.04 11.35
C LEU A 56 5.50 7.66 10.02
N ASP A 57 4.92 8.79 9.61
CA ASP A 57 5.16 9.48 8.33
C ASP A 57 6.64 9.85 8.08
N LYS A 58 7.41 10.05 9.15
CA LYS A 58 8.87 10.28 9.08
C LYS A 58 9.69 9.03 8.76
N LYS A 59 9.12 7.84 8.94
CA LYS A 59 9.80 6.54 8.76
C LYS A 59 9.22 5.73 7.59
N TYR A 60 7.90 5.74 7.45
CA TYR A 60 7.17 5.01 6.42
C TYR A 60 6.11 5.90 5.77
N ALA A 61 5.88 5.72 4.48
CA ALA A 61 4.64 6.19 3.88
C ALA A 61 3.46 5.39 4.46
N GLN A 62 2.39 6.09 4.84
CA GLN A 62 1.24 5.48 5.50
C GLN A 62 -0.06 5.87 4.80
N ASN A 63 -0.92 4.88 4.57
CA ASN A 63 -2.30 5.07 4.16
C ASN A 63 -3.22 4.73 5.33
N PHE A 64 -4.23 5.57 5.56
CA PHE A 64 -5.24 5.38 6.59
C PHE A 64 -6.61 5.27 5.92
N ALA A 65 -7.38 4.23 6.27
CA ALA A 65 -8.76 4.03 5.84
C ALA A 65 -9.67 4.20 7.05
N LYS A 66 -10.74 4.98 6.87
CA LYS A 66 -11.73 5.28 7.90
C LYS A 66 -12.94 4.36 7.75
#